data_AF-A0A7V2GE54-F1
#
_entry.id   AF-A0A7V2GE54-F1
#
_cell.length_a   1.000
_cell.length_b   1.000
_cell.length_c   1.000
_cell.angle_alpha   90.00
_cell.angle_beta   90.00
_cell.angle_gamma   90.00
#
_symmetry.space_group_name_H-M   'P 1'
#
loop_
_entity.id
_entity.type
_entity.pdbx_description
1 polymer ?
#
loop_
_entity_poly.entity_id
_entity_poly.type
_entity_poly.pdbx_seq_one_letter_code
_entity_poly.pdbx_strand_id
1 'polypeptide(L)' 'MPENALPNLERLKTSIRDISEIFDINPETLYSVMLGCAARGKSNWTREGVVEVILMIKNGLEPRQIIEGMMREKAQKYLH' A
#
# COMPACT_ATOMS: atom_id res chain seq x y z
N MET A 1 -1.10 23.44 12.32
CA MET A 1 -2.13 22.48 12.75
C MET A 1 -1.75 21.06 12.33
N PRO A 2 -1.45 20.13 13.25
CA PRO A 2 -1.34 18.70 12.94
C PRO A 2 -2.29 17.82 13.79
N GLU A 3 -3.39 18.38 14.28
CA GLU A 3 -4.27 17.71 15.26
C GLU A 3 -5.06 16.53 14.65
N ASN A 4 -5.14 16.47 13.31
CA ASN A 4 -5.87 15.44 12.56
C ASN A 4 -4.98 14.33 11.97
N ALA A 5 -3.65 14.38 12.14
CA ALA A 5 -2.74 13.39 11.54
C ALA A 5 -2.71 12.06 12.33
N LEU A 6 -2.73 12.14 13.66
CA LEU A 6 -2.66 10.97 14.55
C LEU A 6 -3.90 10.06 14.48
N PRO A 7 -5.15 10.57 14.47
CA PRO A 7 -6.33 9.72 14.34
C PRO A 7 -6.39 8.96 13.01
N ASN A 8 -5.82 9.52 11.94
CA ASN A 8 -5.79 8.90 10.62
C ASN A 8 -4.74 7.79 10.52
N LEU A 9 -3.61 7.92 11.24
CA LEU A 9 -2.58 6.89 11.27
C LEU A 9 -3.03 5.63 12.02
N GLU A 10 -3.68 5.79 13.18
CA GLU A 10 -4.18 4.66 13.94
C GLU A 10 -5.32 3.93 13.21
N ARG A 11 -6.23 4.68 12.56
CA ARG A 11 -7.25 4.10 11.68
C ARG A 11 -6.63 3.30 10.53
N LEU A 12 -5.59 3.83 9.89
CA LEU A 12 -4.89 3.12 8.81
C LEU A 12 -4.26 1.81 9.31
N LYS A 13 -3.58 1.82 10.46
CA LYS A 13 -2.98 0.62 11.06
C LYS A 13 -4.03 -0.44 11.39
N THR A 14 -5.18 -0.04 11.95
CA THR A 14 -6.28 -0.96 12.24
C THR A 14 -6.82 -1.57 10.95
N SER A 15 -7.14 -0.75 9.94
CA SER A 15 -7.63 -1.27 8.66
C SER A 15 -6.63 -2.22 7.99
N ILE A 16 -5.32 -1.92 8.07
CA ILE A 16 -4.29 -2.81 7.55
C ILE A 16 -4.27 -4.13 8.30
N ARG A 17 -4.43 -4.13 9.63
CA ARG A 17 -4.51 -5.36 10.41
C ARG A 17 -5.72 -6.20 10.01
N ASP A 18 -6.90 -5.58 9.93
CA ASP A 18 -8.14 -6.27 9.58
C ASP A 18 -8.06 -6.88 8.16
N ILE A 19 -7.53 -6.12 7.19
CA ILE A 19 -7.28 -6.60 5.82
C ILE A 19 -6.27 -7.76 5.85
N SER A 20 -5.20 -7.62 6.61
CA SER A 20 -4.14 -8.63 6.65
C SER A 20 -4.63 -9.95 7.25
N GLU A 21 -5.52 -9.89 8.24
CA GLU A 21 -6.20 -11.06 8.81
C GLU A 21 -7.13 -11.72 7.78
N ILE A 22 -7.96 -10.93 7.06
CA ILE A 22 -8.88 -11.45 6.04
C ILE A 22 -8.14 -12.18 4.92
N PHE A 23 -7.00 -11.64 4.49
CA PHE A 23 -6.25 -12.15 3.34
C PHE A 23 -5.09 -13.08 3.70
N ASP A 24 -4.87 -13.31 4.99
CA ASP A 24 -3.79 -14.12 5.56
C ASP A 24 -2.40 -13.67 5.04
N ILE A 25 -2.05 -12.41 5.33
CA ILE A 25 -0.75 -11.80 4.99
C ILE A 25 -0.15 -11.09 6.21
N ASN A 26 1.15 -10.81 6.17
CA ASN A 26 1.79 -10.02 7.21
C ASN A 26 1.38 -8.53 7.10
N PRO A 27 0.78 -7.94 8.17
CA PRO A 27 0.37 -6.53 8.16
C PRO A 27 1.53 -5.54 8.04
N GLU A 28 2.73 -5.87 8.53
CA GLU A 28 3.91 -5.02 8.38
C GLU A 28 4.35 -4.93 6.92
N THR A 29 4.24 -6.04 6.19
CA THR A 29 4.53 -6.09 4.75
C THR A 29 3.57 -5.16 3.99
N LEU A 30 2.26 -5.28 4.21
CA LEU A 30 1.28 -4.40 3.56
C LEU A 30 1.48 -2.93 3.94
N TYR A 31 1.72 -2.64 5.22
CA TYR A 31 1.99 -1.28 5.69
C TYR A 31 3.23 -0.66 5.02
N SER A 32 4.31 -1.43 4.91
CA SER A 32 5.56 -0.97 4.28
C SER A 32 5.37 -0.60 2.80
N VAL A 33 4.58 -1.40 2.06
CA VAL A 33 4.25 -1.11 0.66
C VAL A 33 3.42 0.17 0.56
N MET A 34 2.37 0.28 1.37
CA MET A 34 1.48 1.44 1.34
C MET A 34 2.23 2.73 1.67
N LEU A 35 3.07 2.71 2.71
CA LEU A 35 3.89 3.85 3.11
C LEU A 35 4.95 4.20 2.06
N GLY A 36 5.64 3.20 1.50
CA GLY A 36 6.67 3.41 0.48
C GLY A 36 6.11 4.00 -0.82
N CYS A 37 4.91 3.59 -1.23
CA CYS A 37 4.17 4.20 -2.33
C CYS A 37 3.72 5.63 -2.00
N ALA A 38 3.20 5.89 -0.79
CA ALA A 38 2.79 7.23 -0.37
C ALA A 38 3.98 8.21 -0.36
N ALA A 39 5.14 7.79 0.13
CA ALA A 39 6.39 8.56 0.09
C ALA A 39 6.84 8.92 -1.34
N ARG A 40 6.42 8.14 -2.34
CA ARG A 40 6.67 8.38 -3.78
C ARG A 40 5.47 9.03 -4.49
N GLY A 41 4.52 9.56 -3.73
CA GLY A 41 3.37 10.30 -4.25
C GLY A 41 2.25 9.43 -4.82
N LYS A 42 2.13 8.16 -4.42
CA LYS A 42 0.94 7.32 -4.63
C LYS A 42 0.23 7.11 -3.30
N SER A 43 -0.63 8.05 -2.95
CA SER A 43 -1.43 8.05 -1.72
C SER A 43 -2.92 7.79 -1.95
N ASN A 44 -3.41 7.89 -3.19
CA ASN A 44 -4.79 7.58 -3.53
C ASN A 44 -4.93 6.08 -3.85
N TRP A 45 -5.35 5.31 -2.86
CA TRP A 45 -5.52 3.86 -2.95
C TRP A 45 -6.97 3.52 -3.27
N THR A 46 -7.20 2.85 -4.40
CA THR A 46 -8.50 2.23 -4.69
C THR A 46 -8.56 0.83 -4.07
N ARG A 47 -9.76 0.27 -3.97
CA ARG A 47 -9.94 -1.10 -3.47
C ARG A 47 -9.17 -2.10 -4.33
N GLU A 48 -9.23 -1.93 -5.65
CA GLU A 48 -8.57 -2.78 -6.63
C GLU A 48 -7.04 -2.71 -6.47
N GLY A 49 -6.48 -1.51 -6.28
CA GLY A 49 -5.05 -1.34 -6.05
C GLY A 49 -4.55 -1.97 -4.75
N VAL A 50 -5.38 -2.00 -3.70
CA VAL A 50 -5.06 -2.72 -2.46
C VAL A 50 -5.09 -4.23 -2.68
N VAL A 51 -6.10 -4.75 -3.38
CA VAL A 51 -6.21 -6.19 -3.73
C VAL A 51 -5.02 -6.63 -4.58
N GLU A 52 -4.60 -5.82 -5.55
CA GLU A 52 -3.43 -6.10 -6.38
C GLU A 52 -2.16 -6.24 -5.55
N VAL A 53 -1.90 -5.32 -4.61
CA VAL A 53 -0.76 -5.42 -3.68
C VAL A 53 -0.83 -6.69 -2.85
N ILE A 54 -2.02 -7.03 -2.32
CA ILE A 54 -2.22 -8.26 -1.55
C ILE A 54 -1.86 -9.50 -2.38
N LEU A 55 -2.31 -9.56 -3.63
CA LEU A 55 -1.98 -10.67 -4.55
C LEU A 55 -0.47 -10.76 -4.81
N MET A 56 0.20 -9.62 -5.00
CA MET A 56 1.65 -9.59 -5.16
C MET A 56 2.38 -10.09 -3.92
N ILE A 57 1.96 -9.70 -2.71
CA ILE A 57 2.51 -10.20 -1.45
C ILE A 57 2.32 -11.73 -1.34
N LYS A 58 1.11 -12.23 -1.64
CA LYS A 58 0.82 -13.68 -1.60
C LYS A 58 1.62 -14.47 -2.63
N ASN A 59 1.99 -13.83 -3.75
CA ASN A 59 2.88 -14.40 -4.76
C ASN A 59 4.37 -14.34 -4.36
N GLY A 60 4.69 -13.86 -3.15
CA GLY A 60 6.05 -13.81 -2.62
C GLY A 60 6.89 -12.65 -3.15
N LEU A 61 6.25 -11.59 -3.68
CA LEU A 61 6.99 -10.40 -4.06
C LEU A 61 7.38 -9.59 -2.81
N GLU A 62 8.63 -9.18 -2.77
CA GLU A 62 9.15 -8.32 -1.72
C GLU A 62 8.57 -6.90 -1.84
N PRO A 63 8.34 -6.19 -0.72
CA PRO A 63 7.80 -4.83 -0.72
C PRO A 63 8.49 -3.88 -1.71
N ARG A 64 9.82 -3.97 -1.81
CA ARG A 64 10.60 -3.17 -2.75
C ARG A 64 10.19 -3.41 -4.20
N GLN A 65 10.02 -4.66 -4.61
CA GLN A 65 9.64 -5.03 -5.97
C GLN A 65 8.23 -4.53 -6.29
N ILE A 66 7.30 -4.66 -5.35
CA ILE A 66 5.93 -4.17 -5.47
C ILE A 66 5.92 -2.66 -5.66
N ILE A 67 6.63 -1.91 -4.81
CA ILE A 67 6.65 -0.45 -4.91
C ILE A 67 7.30 -0.01 -6.23
N GLU A 68 8.42 -0.61 -6.63
CA GLU A 68 9.08 -0.28 -7.91
C GLU A 68 8.15 -0.55 -9.11
N GLY A 69 7.42 -1.67 -9.11
CA GLY A 69 6.43 -1.99 -10.14
C GLY A 69 5.31 -0.95 -10.22
N MET A 70 4.74 -0.59 -9.07
CA MET A 70 3.67 0.42 -8.96
C MET A 70 4.08 1.81 -9.43
N MET A 71 5.36 2.18 -9.28
CA MET A 71 5.87 3.46 -9.75
C MET A 71 6.11 3.47 -11.26
N ARG A 72 6.55 2.35 -11.84
CA ARG A 72 6.75 2.22 -13.29
C ARG A 72 5.43 2.35 -14.05
N GLU A 73 4.38 1.70 -13.56
CA GLU A 73 3.03 1.80 -14.14
C GLU A 73 2.51 3.24 -14.11
N LYS A 74 2.74 3.96 -12.99
CA LYS A 74 2.42 5.39 -12.89
C LYS A 74 3.18 6.21 -13.93
N ALA A 75 4.48 5.98 -14.11
CA ALA A 75 5.30 6.72 -15.07
C ALA A 75 4.85 6.49 -16.53
N GLN A 76 4.47 5.26 -16.89
CA GLN A 76 3.96 4.95 -18.23
C GLN A 76 2.63 5.65 -18.54
N LYS A 77 1.75 5.83 -17.55
CA LYS A 77 0.48 6.55 -17.69
C LYS A 77 0.61 8.05 -17.98
N TYR A 78 1.79 8.66 -17.74
CA TYR A 78 2.05 10.08 -18.05
C TYR A 78 2.87 10.29 -19.33
N LEU A 79 3.27 9.21 -20.01
CA LEU A 79 4.04 9.26 -21.26
C LEU A 79 3.15 9.06 -22.52
N HIS A 80 1.84 8.93 -22.34
CA HIS A 80 0.81 8.88 -23.37
C HIS A 80 -0.27 9.92 -23.09
#